data_AF-A0A1U9RRC0-F1
#
_entry.id   AF-A0A1U9RRC0-F1
#
_cell.length_a   1.000
_cell.length_b   1.000
_cell.length_c   1.000
_cell.angle_alpha   90.00
_cell.angle_beta   90.00
_cell.angle_gamma   90.00
#
_symmetry.space_group_name_H-M   'P 1'
#
loop_
_entity.id
_entity.type
_entity.pdbx_description
1 polymer ?
#
loop_
_entity_poly.entity_id
_entity_poly.type
_entity_poly.pdbx_seq_one_letter_code
_entity_poly.pdbx_strand_id
1 'polypeptide(L)'
;MNIRDIKIKINILFNINKLTNTMSMISFSKMKKIFKKCLILNKLYSETRKIIFEIYNFNKNNFFCCILITTNKGFCGNINNEIIKYCLKFLKNNINLDLIVIGKKAIDFFSKRNIYIKKKIIFNEKKDVFFSKDILNFLKYYENVFFLSSKIINNNIKIIKTNLYEKIKKNFYEIDINYIDIINNYLNFTLNYLYSENYFSELKLRMTTMKSATDNSKKIIKNMNIIKNKIRQFKVTQEMLEIINSINL
;
A
#
# COMPACT_ATOMS: atom_id res chain seq x y z
N MET A 1 13.36 -37.82 9.33
CA MET A 1 13.78 -36.40 9.22
C MET A 1 15.18 -36.27 9.81
N ASN A 2 16.19 -35.92 9.01
CA ASN A 2 17.60 -35.94 9.45
C ASN A 2 17.93 -34.70 10.31
N ILE A 3 18.80 -34.83 11.32
CA ILE A 3 19.28 -33.72 12.17
C ILE A 3 19.91 -32.61 11.30
N ARG A 4 20.60 -33.01 10.22
CA ARG A 4 21.20 -32.08 9.25
C ARG A 4 20.13 -31.19 8.60
N ASP A 5 19.02 -31.76 8.16
CA ASP A 5 17.92 -31.02 7.51
C ASP A 5 17.29 -30.02 8.48
N ILE A 6 17.14 -30.40 9.75
CA ILE A 6 16.58 -29.52 10.79
C ILE A 6 17.51 -28.33 11.05
N LYS A 7 18.83 -28.57 11.15
CA LYS A 7 19.82 -27.49 11.28
C LYS A 7 19.75 -26.52 10.09
N ILE A 8 19.65 -27.04 8.86
CA ILE A 8 19.53 -26.22 7.65
C ILE A 8 18.24 -25.38 7.71
N LYS A 9 17.09 -25.98 8.03
CA LYS A 9 15.82 -25.27 8.16
C LYS A 9 15.87 -24.17 9.23
N ILE A 10 16.49 -24.44 10.38
CA ILE A 10 16.69 -23.44 11.44
C ILE A 10 17.50 -22.25 10.92
N ASN A 11 18.61 -22.50 10.22
CA ASN A 11 19.45 -21.43 9.66
C ASN A 11 18.70 -20.59 8.63
N ILE A 12 17.91 -21.22 7.75
CA ILE A 12 17.05 -20.51 6.79
C ILE A 12 16.04 -19.62 7.53
N LEU A 13 15.35 -20.15 8.54
CA LEU A 13 14.37 -19.40 9.33
C LEU A 13 15.02 -18.25 10.12
N PHE A 14 16.25 -18.45 10.59
CA PHE A 14 17.01 -17.40 11.28
C PHE A 14 17.37 -16.25 10.33
N ASN A 15 17.76 -16.56 9.09
CA ASN A 15 17.99 -15.54 8.06
C ASN A 15 16.70 -14.80 7.69
N ILE A 16 15.58 -15.52 7.54
CA ILE A 16 14.25 -14.91 7.33
C ILE A 16 13.89 -13.99 8.51
N ASN A 17 14.14 -14.41 9.75
CA ASN A 17 13.90 -13.59 10.94
C ASN A 17 14.71 -12.29 10.90
N LYS A 18 15.99 -12.35 10.57
CA LYS A 18 16.84 -11.15 10.43
C LYS A 18 16.31 -10.21 9.35
N LEU A 19 15.98 -10.73 8.16
CA LEU A 19 15.49 -9.94 7.04
C LEU A 19 14.13 -9.28 7.33
N THR A 20 13.21 -10.01 7.94
CA THR A 20 11.91 -9.46 8.32
C THR A 20 12.06 -8.41 9.42
N ASN A 21 12.99 -8.61 10.36
CA ASN A 21 13.25 -7.64 11.42
C ASN A 21 13.82 -6.33 10.86
N THR A 22 14.83 -6.41 9.98
CA THR A 22 15.39 -5.22 9.33
C THR A 22 14.34 -4.51 8.48
N MET A 23 13.52 -5.23 7.71
CA MET A 23 12.42 -4.63 6.94
C MET A 23 11.39 -3.92 7.82
N SER A 24 11.10 -4.47 9.00
CA SER A 24 10.22 -3.81 9.97
C SER A 24 10.80 -2.48 10.44
N MET A 25 12.09 -2.46 10.79
CA MET A 25 12.81 -1.26 11.26
C MET A 25 12.95 -0.20 10.15
N ILE A 26 13.28 -0.61 8.93
CA ILE A 26 13.36 0.30 7.78
C ILE A 26 12.00 0.95 7.51
N SER A 27 10.94 0.15 7.55
CA SER A 27 9.57 0.63 7.33
C SER A 27 9.16 1.62 8.41
N PHE A 28 9.47 1.32 9.68
CA PHE A 28 9.22 2.22 10.81
C PHE A 28 9.95 3.55 10.68
N SER A 29 11.24 3.52 10.31
CA SER A 29 12.06 4.73 10.13
C SER A 29 11.48 5.63 9.03
N LYS A 30 11.11 5.05 7.87
CA LYS A 30 10.44 5.79 6.78
C LYS A 30 9.07 6.33 7.19
N MET A 31 8.27 5.50 7.86
CA MET A 31 6.93 5.86 8.35
C MET A 31 7.01 7.09 9.27
N LYS A 32 7.94 7.10 10.22
CA LYS A 32 8.17 8.23 11.13
C LYS A 32 8.48 9.53 10.40
N LYS A 33 9.30 9.49 9.33
CA LYS A 33 9.65 10.67 8.53
C LYS A 33 8.42 11.24 7.80
N ILE A 34 7.59 10.37 7.24
CA ILE A 34 6.43 10.76 6.43
C ILE A 34 5.25 11.21 7.31
N PHE A 35 5.14 10.70 8.54
CA PHE A 35 4.05 11.06 9.45
C PHE A 35 3.86 12.58 9.60
N LYS A 36 4.96 13.31 9.85
CA LYS A 36 4.92 14.79 9.96
C LYS A 36 4.43 15.45 8.66
N LYS A 37 4.90 14.95 7.51
CA LYS A 37 4.50 15.44 6.18
C LYS A 37 3.01 15.22 5.93
N CYS A 38 2.47 14.02 6.24
CA CYS A 38 1.04 13.72 6.09
C CYS A 38 0.17 14.64 6.96
N LEU A 39 0.57 14.94 8.20
CA LEU A 39 -0.17 15.84 9.07
C LEU A 39 -0.29 17.26 8.48
N ILE A 40 0.81 17.79 7.94
CA ILE A 40 0.83 19.11 7.29
C ILE A 40 0.00 19.11 6.02
N LEU A 41 0.22 18.11 5.14
CA LEU A 41 -0.51 17.99 3.88
C LEU A 41 -2.01 17.82 4.09
N ASN A 42 -2.45 17.11 5.14
CA ASN A 42 -3.86 16.95 5.45
C ASN A 42 -4.54 18.29 5.78
N LYS A 43 -3.89 19.14 6.59
CA LYS A 43 -4.41 20.48 6.93
C LYS A 43 -4.48 21.39 5.71
N LEU A 44 -3.42 21.40 4.90
CA LEU A 44 -3.40 22.18 3.66
C LEU A 44 -4.44 21.67 2.65
N TYR A 45 -4.64 20.35 2.58
CA TYR A 45 -5.63 19.74 1.71
C TYR A 45 -7.06 20.13 2.10
N SER A 46 -7.37 20.14 3.41
CA SER A 46 -8.71 20.53 3.86
C SER A 46 -9.03 21.98 3.53
N GLU A 47 -8.08 22.91 3.69
CA GLU A 47 -8.33 24.32 3.37
C GLU A 47 -8.36 24.59 1.86
N THR A 48 -7.40 24.05 1.10
CA THR A 48 -7.39 24.22 -0.36
C THR A 48 -8.63 23.61 -1.02
N ARG A 49 -9.14 22.49 -0.50
CA ARG A 49 -10.37 21.87 -0.99
C ARG A 49 -11.59 22.77 -0.79
N LYS A 50 -11.72 23.49 0.33
CA LYS A 50 -12.84 24.44 0.55
C LYS A 50 -12.81 25.56 -0.48
N ILE A 51 -11.63 26.18 -0.67
CA ILE A 51 -11.44 27.28 -1.62
C ILE A 51 -11.80 26.84 -3.06
N ILE A 52 -11.32 25.67 -3.47
CA ILE A 52 -11.61 25.15 -4.82
C ILE A 52 -13.09 24.83 -5.01
N PHE A 53 -13.79 24.38 -3.96
CA PHE A 53 -15.23 24.12 -4.05
C PHE A 53 -16.07 25.38 -4.24
N GLU A 54 -15.62 26.53 -3.74
CA GLU A 54 -16.31 27.81 -3.97
C GLU A 54 -16.06 28.33 -5.39
N ILE A 55 -14.86 28.07 -5.93
CA ILE A 55 -14.38 28.62 -7.20
C ILE A 55 -14.78 27.76 -8.42
N TYR A 56 -14.76 26.44 -8.29
CA TYR A 56 -14.77 25.56 -9.46
C TYR A 56 -16.14 25.48 -10.14
N ASN A 57 -16.20 25.94 -11.39
CA ASN A 57 -17.34 25.70 -12.27
C ASN A 57 -17.29 24.29 -12.86
N PHE A 58 -18.30 23.48 -12.52
CA PHE A 58 -18.39 22.09 -12.98
C PHE A 58 -18.61 22.02 -14.49
N ASN A 59 -17.83 21.16 -15.15
CA ASN A 59 -18.14 20.71 -16.50
C ASN A 59 -19.35 19.79 -16.48
N LYS A 60 -20.36 20.05 -17.33
CA LYS A 60 -21.57 19.23 -17.48
C LYS A 60 -21.35 18.04 -18.42
N ASN A 61 -20.24 17.33 -18.28
CA ASN A 61 -19.99 16.11 -19.06
C ASN A 61 -20.54 14.88 -18.31
N ASN A 62 -20.88 13.79 -19.00
CA ASN A 62 -21.36 12.56 -18.34
C ASN A 62 -20.25 11.52 -18.12
N PHE A 63 -18.98 11.94 -18.21
CA PHE A 63 -17.82 11.07 -18.07
C PHE A 63 -17.16 11.29 -16.71
N PHE A 64 -16.81 10.18 -16.05
CA PHE A 64 -16.12 10.15 -14.77
C PHE A 64 -14.75 9.48 -14.90
N CYS A 65 -13.81 9.89 -14.06
CA CYS A 65 -12.50 9.24 -13.97
C CYS A 65 -12.27 8.71 -12.55
N CYS A 66 -11.74 7.50 -12.43
CA CYS A 66 -11.28 6.92 -11.18
C CYS A 66 -9.77 6.75 -11.21
N ILE A 67 -9.09 7.36 -10.24
CA ILE A 67 -7.66 7.24 -10.02
C ILE A 67 -7.43 6.29 -8.84
N LEU A 68 -6.96 5.09 -9.13
CA LEU A 68 -6.63 4.09 -8.12
C LEU A 68 -5.16 4.22 -7.72
N ILE A 69 -4.89 4.42 -6.43
CA ILE A 69 -3.53 4.45 -5.90
C ILE A 69 -3.22 3.16 -5.14
N THR A 70 -2.22 2.43 -5.62
CA THR A 70 -1.68 1.22 -4.98
C THR A 70 -0.18 1.31 -4.78
N THR A 71 0.39 0.32 -4.09
CA THR A 71 1.82 0.28 -3.79
C THR A 71 2.63 -0.25 -4.97
N ASN A 72 3.92 0.09 -5.02
CA ASN A 72 4.86 -0.55 -5.94
C ASN A 72 5.40 -1.87 -5.36
N LYS A 73 5.60 -1.91 -4.05
CA LYS A 73 6.20 -3.04 -3.34
C LYS A 73 5.17 -3.89 -2.62
N GLY A 74 5.47 -5.18 -2.46
CA GLY A 74 4.64 -6.12 -1.71
C GLY A 74 4.88 -6.08 -0.20
N PHE A 75 4.45 -7.16 0.46
CA PHE A 75 4.61 -7.42 1.88
C PHE A 75 4.05 -6.34 2.82
N CYS A 76 2.95 -5.71 2.42
CA CYS A 76 2.23 -4.71 3.18
C CYS A 76 0.82 -5.20 3.54
N GLY A 77 0.67 -6.51 3.78
CA GLY A 77 -0.61 -7.12 4.12
C GLY A 77 -1.62 -7.09 2.96
N ASN A 78 -2.89 -6.91 3.29
CA ASN A 78 -4.01 -7.08 2.36
C ASN A 78 -4.48 -5.77 1.68
N ILE A 79 -3.84 -4.64 1.97
CA ILE A 79 -4.24 -3.29 1.52
C ILE A 79 -4.50 -3.19 0.01
N ASN A 80 -3.59 -3.73 -0.81
CA ASN A 80 -3.74 -3.70 -2.27
C ASN A 80 -4.92 -4.54 -2.73
N ASN A 81 -5.14 -5.71 -2.12
CA ASN A 81 -6.25 -6.57 -2.51
C ASN A 81 -7.59 -5.94 -2.13
N GLU A 82 -7.67 -5.31 -0.97
CA GLU A 82 -8.90 -4.65 -0.51
C GLU A 82 -9.26 -3.48 -1.41
N ILE A 83 -8.29 -2.59 -1.72
CA ILE A 83 -8.56 -1.42 -2.55
C ILE A 83 -8.88 -1.80 -4.00
N ILE A 84 -8.23 -2.83 -4.54
CA ILE A 84 -8.53 -3.37 -5.87
C ILE A 84 -9.94 -3.97 -5.89
N LYS A 85 -10.33 -4.75 -4.85
CA LYS A 85 -11.69 -5.29 -4.74
C LYS A 85 -12.74 -4.18 -4.69
N TYR A 86 -12.48 -3.11 -3.94
CA TYR A 86 -13.36 -1.95 -3.88
C TYR A 86 -13.45 -1.25 -5.24
N CYS A 87 -12.32 -1.05 -5.93
CA CYS A 87 -12.27 -0.46 -7.26
C CYS A 87 -13.07 -1.27 -8.28
N LEU A 88 -12.95 -2.61 -8.28
CA LEU A 88 -13.74 -3.48 -9.16
C LEU A 88 -15.25 -3.35 -8.91
N LYS A 89 -15.69 -3.25 -7.66
CA LYS A 89 -17.10 -2.99 -7.34
C LYS A 89 -17.53 -1.62 -7.84
N PHE A 90 -16.68 -0.61 -7.67
CA PHE A 90 -16.96 0.75 -8.11
C PHE A 90 -17.05 0.87 -9.64
N LEU A 91 -16.19 0.17 -10.38
CA LEU A 91 -16.24 0.08 -11.85
C LEU A 91 -17.53 -0.60 -12.32
N LYS A 92 -17.93 -1.71 -11.69
CA LYS A 92 -19.17 -2.43 -12.06
C LYS A 92 -20.43 -1.58 -11.90
N ASN A 93 -20.45 -0.68 -10.91
CA ASN A 93 -21.62 0.15 -10.62
C ASN A 93 -21.69 1.42 -11.48
N ASN A 94 -20.67 1.75 -12.29
CA ASN A 94 -20.62 3.00 -13.06
C ASN A 94 -20.17 2.73 -14.50
N ILE A 95 -21.06 2.96 -15.46
CA ILE A 95 -20.87 2.59 -16.88
C ILE A 95 -19.91 3.56 -17.62
N ASN A 96 -19.85 4.83 -17.21
CA ASN A 96 -19.03 5.88 -17.85
C ASN A 96 -17.79 6.25 -17.02
N LEU A 97 -17.05 5.25 -16.54
CA LEU A 97 -15.93 5.45 -15.61
C LEU A 97 -14.60 5.00 -16.21
N ASP A 98 -13.77 5.96 -16.60
CA ASP A 98 -12.40 5.69 -17.02
C ASP A 98 -11.50 5.39 -15.82
N LEU A 99 -10.56 4.45 -15.97
CA LEU A 99 -9.63 4.05 -14.91
C LEU A 99 -8.21 4.52 -15.20
N ILE A 100 -7.64 5.27 -14.27
CA ILE A 100 -6.21 5.57 -14.18
C ILE A 100 -5.62 4.80 -13.00
N VAL A 101 -4.51 4.11 -13.22
CA VAL A 101 -3.87 3.29 -12.18
C VAL A 101 -2.51 3.86 -11.84
N ILE A 102 -2.31 4.12 -10.54
CA ILE A 102 -1.05 4.54 -9.94
C ILE A 102 -0.51 3.37 -9.11
N GLY A 103 0.70 2.92 -9.45
CA GLY A 103 1.43 1.90 -8.70
C GLY A 103 1.46 0.53 -9.37
N LYS A 104 2.60 -0.16 -9.23
CA LYS A 104 2.88 -1.41 -9.93
C LYS A 104 1.91 -2.54 -9.58
N LYS A 105 1.46 -2.65 -8.33
CA LYS A 105 0.60 -3.76 -7.89
C LYS A 105 -0.75 -3.81 -8.60
N ALA A 106 -1.43 -2.68 -8.76
CA ALA A 106 -2.65 -2.66 -9.53
C ALA A 106 -2.40 -2.82 -11.03
N ILE A 107 -1.33 -2.21 -11.58
CA ILE A 107 -0.98 -2.38 -13.00
C ILE A 107 -0.81 -3.86 -13.34
N ASP A 108 -0.03 -4.59 -12.55
CA ASP A 108 0.19 -6.03 -12.73
C ASP A 108 -1.08 -6.86 -12.54
N PHE A 109 -1.99 -6.43 -11.67
CA PHE A 109 -3.25 -7.13 -11.41
C PHE A 109 -4.23 -6.99 -12.59
N PHE A 110 -4.43 -5.76 -13.07
CA PHE A 110 -5.40 -5.46 -14.12
C PHE A 110 -4.90 -5.91 -15.50
N SER A 111 -3.59 -5.84 -15.77
CA SER A 111 -3.01 -6.34 -17.02
C SER A 111 -3.23 -7.83 -17.23
N LYS A 112 -3.14 -8.64 -16.16
CA LYS A 112 -3.41 -10.09 -16.21
C LYS A 112 -4.88 -10.44 -16.42
N ARG A 113 -5.81 -9.51 -16.20
CA ARG A 113 -7.25 -9.72 -16.27
C ARG A 113 -7.91 -9.03 -17.46
N ASN A 114 -7.13 -8.49 -18.38
CA ASN A 114 -7.59 -7.77 -19.57
C ASN A 114 -8.60 -6.64 -19.25
N ILE A 115 -8.45 -6.01 -18.08
CA ILE A 115 -9.26 -4.84 -17.72
C ILE A 115 -8.61 -3.60 -18.33
N TYR A 116 -9.41 -2.83 -19.07
CA TYR A 116 -8.93 -1.63 -19.73
C TYR A 116 -8.47 -0.56 -18.72
N ILE A 117 -7.27 -0.04 -18.93
CA ILE A 117 -6.69 1.06 -18.15
C ILE A 117 -6.36 2.19 -19.11
N LYS A 118 -6.90 3.38 -18.86
CA LYS A 118 -6.69 4.56 -19.70
C LYS A 118 -5.25 5.08 -19.62
N LYS A 119 -4.72 5.17 -18.40
CA LYS A 119 -3.33 5.59 -18.12
C LYS A 119 -2.74 4.81 -16.95
N LYS A 120 -1.46 4.44 -17.08
CA LYS A 120 -0.67 3.72 -16.08
C LYS A 120 0.45 4.63 -15.60
N ILE A 121 0.60 4.77 -14.29
CA ILE A 121 1.59 5.68 -13.69
C ILE A 121 2.36 4.94 -12.61
N ILE A 122 3.68 5.06 -12.60
CA ILE A 122 4.55 4.52 -11.56
C ILE A 122 5.43 5.65 -11.07
N PHE A 123 5.29 5.99 -9.79
CA PHE A 123 6.14 6.98 -9.13
C PHE A 123 7.25 6.31 -8.34
N ASN A 124 8.40 6.97 -8.26
CA ASN A 124 9.52 6.53 -7.43
C ASN A 124 9.32 6.98 -5.97
N GLU A 125 9.71 6.15 -5.00
CA GLU A 125 9.48 6.35 -3.55
C GLU A 125 10.13 7.60 -2.92
N LYS A 126 10.94 8.36 -3.67
CA LYS A 126 11.86 9.37 -3.10
C LYS A 126 11.48 10.84 -3.37
N LYS A 127 10.38 11.14 -4.08
CA LYS A 127 10.06 12.53 -4.48
C LYS A 127 8.58 12.84 -4.33
N ASP A 128 8.27 14.13 -4.27
CA ASP A 128 6.93 14.64 -4.54
C ASP A 128 6.46 14.16 -5.91
N VAL A 129 5.19 13.82 -6.00
CA VAL A 129 4.54 13.25 -7.17
C VAL A 129 3.66 14.30 -7.84
N PHE A 130 3.79 14.41 -9.16
CA PHE A 130 3.06 15.38 -9.95
C PHE A 130 2.49 14.68 -11.18
N PHE A 131 1.32 15.11 -11.61
CA PHE A 131 0.79 14.72 -12.92
C PHE A 131 1.60 15.41 -14.03
N SER A 132 1.79 14.72 -15.15
CA SER A 132 2.24 15.37 -16.38
C SER A 132 1.18 16.34 -16.90
N LYS A 133 1.61 17.33 -17.70
CA LYS A 133 0.69 18.29 -18.34
C LYS A 133 -0.41 17.58 -19.13
N ASP A 134 -0.08 16.50 -19.84
CA ASP A 134 -1.04 15.68 -20.58
C ASP A 134 -2.12 15.08 -19.69
N ILE A 135 -1.77 14.60 -18.50
CA ILE A 135 -2.75 14.03 -17.56
C ILE A 135 -3.60 15.13 -16.95
N LEU A 136 -3.01 16.29 -16.60
CA LEU A 136 -3.77 17.43 -16.09
C LEU A 136 -4.81 17.92 -17.11
N ASN A 137 -4.43 18.05 -18.37
CA ASN A 137 -5.36 18.42 -19.44
C ASN A 137 -6.43 17.34 -19.64
N PHE A 138 -6.04 16.08 -19.58
CA PHE A 138 -6.96 14.95 -19.67
C PHE A 138 -8.01 14.95 -18.55
N LEU A 139 -7.61 15.22 -17.30
CA LEU A 139 -8.50 15.22 -16.14
C LEU A 139 -9.57 16.33 -16.20
N LYS A 140 -9.31 17.42 -16.92
CA LYS A 140 -10.27 18.53 -17.08
C LYS A 140 -11.51 18.15 -17.90
N TYR A 141 -11.44 17.11 -18.74
CA TYR A 141 -12.58 16.68 -19.56
C TYR A 141 -13.66 15.91 -18.77
N TYR A 142 -13.38 15.48 -17.55
CA TYR A 142 -14.32 14.72 -16.72
C TYR A 142 -15.18 15.65 -15.86
N GLU A 143 -16.44 15.29 -15.63
CA GLU A 143 -17.29 16.01 -14.66
C GLU A 143 -16.77 15.80 -13.25
N ASN A 144 -16.31 14.58 -12.93
CA ASN A 144 -15.67 14.32 -11.65
C ASN A 144 -14.53 13.31 -11.73
N VAL A 145 -13.57 13.51 -10.83
CA VAL A 145 -12.43 12.63 -10.62
C VAL A 145 -12.52 12.06 -9.21
N PHE A 146 -12.56 10.73 -9.12
CA PHE A 146 -12.57 9.98 -7.87
C PHE A 146 -11.18 9.42 -7.60
N PHE A 147 -10.63 9.70 -6.44
CA PHE A 147 -9.44 9.01 -5.97
C PHE A 147 -9.83 7.86 -5.05
N LEU A 148 -9.26 6.68 -5.31
CA LEU A 148 -9.30 5.55 -4.40
C LEU A 148 -7.91 5.37 -3.80
N SER A 149 -7.78 5.65 -2.51
CA SER A 149 -6.53 5.44 -1.76
C SER A 149 -6.80 4.84 -0.39
N SER A 150 -5.74 4.44 0.32
CA SER A 150 -5.85 3.95 1.70
C SER A 150 -5.41 5.02 2.68
N LYS A 151 -6.11 5.11 3.81
CA LYS A 151 -5.79 6.01 4.92
C LYS A 151 -5.94 5.29 6.25
N ILE A 152 -5.18 5.73 7.24
CA ILE A 152 -5.32 5.25 8.62
C ILE A 152 -6.31 6.12 9.39
N ILE A 153 -7.36 5.50 9.93
CA ILE A 153 -8.37 6.12 10.79
C ILE A 153 -8.48 5.27 12.05
N ASN A 154 -8.31 5.86 13.23
CA ASN A 154 -8.37 5.18 14.54
C ASN A 154 -7.50 3.91 14.56
N ASN A 155 -6.25 4.06 14.14
CA ASN A 155 -5.27 2.99 13.96
C ASN A 155 -5.58 1.91 12.91
N ASN A 156 -6.79 1.86 12.36
CA ASN A 156 -7.20 0.91 11.33
C ASN A 156 -7.06 1.51 9.94
N ILE A 157 -6.75 0.67 8.96
CA ILE A 157 -6.65 1.12 7.57
C ILE A 157 -8.02 0.98 6.93
N LYS A 158 -8.43 2.08 6.28
CA LYS A 158 -9.67 2.17 5.54
C LYS A 158 -9.37 2.63 4.13
N ILE A 159 -10.14 2.09 3.20
CA ILE A 159 -10.18 2.61 1.83
C ILE A 159 -11.01 3.87 1.85
N ILE A 160 -10.48 4.92 1.26
CA ILE A 160 -11.18 6.19 1.10
C ILE A 160 -11.43 6.42 -0.37
N LYS A 161 -12.68 6.74 -0.66
CA LYS A 161 -13.08 7.34 -1.92
C LYS A 161 -13.12 8.86 -1.70
N THR A 162 -12.26 9.59 -2.39
CA THR A 162 -12.18 11.04 -2.33
C THR A 162 -12.72 11.60 -3.63
N ASN A 163 -13.78 12.40 -3.55
CA ASN A 163 -14.30 13.14 -4.69
C ASN A 163 -13.48 14.43 -4.84
N LEU A 164 -12.98 14.68 -6.04
CA LEU A 164 -12.19 15.87 -6.32
C LEU A 164 -13.07 17.12 -6.41
N TYR A 165 -14.27 16.98 -6.98
CA TYR A 165 -15.25 18.05 -7.10
C TYR A 165 -16.55 17.64 -6.37
N GLU A 166 -16.98 18.41 -5.37
CA GLU A 166 -18.27 18.24 -4.69
C GLU A 166 -19.11 19.51 -4.87
N LYS A 167 -20.39 19.34 -5.27
CA LYS A 167 -21.29 20.46 -5.51
C LYS A 167 -21.66 21.13 -4.18
N ILE A 168 -21.15 22.35 -3.95
CA ILE A 168 -21.61 23.23 -2.88
C ILE A 168 -22.30 24.45 -3.51
N LYS A 169 -23.29 25.03 -2.82
CA LYS A 169 -23.96 26.26 -3.25
C LYS A 169 -22.93 27.40 -3.40
N LYS A 170 -22.97 28.09 -4.55
CA LYS A 170 -22.07 29.18 -4.89
C LYS A 170 -22.28 30.37 -3.94
N ASN A 171 -21.19 30.86 -3.36
CA ASN A 171 -21.07 32.29 -3.04
C ASN A 171 -20.30 32.91 -4.20
N PHE A 172 -20.92 33.88 -4.88
CA PHE A 172 -20.31 34.53 -6.02
C PHE A 172 -19.13 35.38 -5.55
N TYR A 173 -17.93 35.01 -5.97
CA TYR A 173 -16.80 35.92 -6.01
C TYR A 173 -16.43 36.12 -7.47
N GLU A 174 -16.63 37.33 -7.99
CA GLU A 174 -16.00 37.77 -9.23
C GLU A 174 -14.53 37.99 -8.92
N ILE A 175 -13.68 37.04 -9.31
CA ILE A 175 -12.24 37.22 -9.19
C ILE A 175 -11.57 36.95 -10.54
N ASP A 176 -10.79 37.92 -10.99
CA ASP A 176 -9.89 37.81 -12.14
C ASP A 176 -8.65 37.00 -11.75
N ILE A 177 -8.82 35.70 -11.52
CA ILE A 177 -7.72 34.78 -11.25
C ILE A 177 -7.47 33.89 -12.47
N ASN A 178 -6.21 33.55 -12.73
CA ASN A 178 -5.86 32.46 -13.62
C ASN A 178 -6.32 31.10 -13.03
N TYR A 179 -7.59 30.77 -13.25
CA TYR A 179 -8.24 29.55 -12.75
C TYR A 179 -7.49 28.27 -13.13
N ILE A 180 -6.84 28.26 -14.30
CA ILE A 180 -6.18 27.06 -14.83
C ILE A 180 -5.00 26.65 -13.95
N ASP A 181 -4.17 27.59 -13.55
CA ASP A 181 -2.98 27.30 -12.74
C ASP A 181 -3.36 26.86 -11.32
N ILE A 182 -4.40 27.48 -10.75
CA ILE A 182 -4.94 27.09 -9.45
C ILE A 182 -5.45 25.64 -9.48
N ILE A 183 -6.24 25.28 -10.51
CA ILE A 183 -6.78 23.91 -10.65
C ILE A 183 -5.65 22.91 -10.84
N ASN A 184 -4.66 23.22 -11.68
CA ASN A 184 -3.50 22.35 -11.91
C ASN A 184 -2.70 22.13 -10.61
N ASN A 185 -2.45 23.20 -9.85
CA ASN A 185 -1.76 23.14 -8.56
C ASN A 185 -2.56 22.35 -7.53
N TYR A 186 -3.89 22.56 -7.47
CA TYR A 186 -4.77 21.77 -6.62
C TYR A 186 -4.71 20.29 -6.98
N LEU A 187 -4.86 19.91 -8.24
CA LEU A 187 -4.76 18.52 -8.71
C LEU A 187 -3.44 17.86 -8.28
N ASN A 188 -2.32 18.54 -8.48
CA ASN A 188 -1.01 18.06 -8.05
C ASN A 188 -0.89 17.97 -6.53
N PHE A 189 -1.45 18.93 -5.80
CA PHE A 189 -1.45 18.93 -4.35
C PHE A 189 -2.30 17.79 -3.77
N THR A 190 -3.50 17.58 -4.31
CA THR A 190 -4.39 16.46 -3.94
C THR A 190 -3.72 15.11 -4.19
N LEU A 191 -3.06 14.94 -5.34
CA LEU A 191 -2.28 13.75 -5.67
C LEU A 191 -1.17 13.53 -4.64
N ASN A 192 -0.37 14.57 -4.35
CA ASN A 192 0.71 14.51 -3.38
C ASN A 192 0.23 14.09 -1.99
N TYR A 193 -0.88 14.68 -1.54
CA TYR A 193 -1.50 14.35 -0.26
C TYR A 193 -1.95 12.88 -0.21
N LEU A 194 -2.81 12.47 -1.17
CA LEU A 194 -3.40 11.13 -1.18
C LEU A 194 -2.36 10.04 -1.42
N TYR A 195 -1.34 10.30 -2.24
CA TYR A 195 -0.22 9.38 -2.44
C TYR A 195 0.62 9.25 -1.17
N SER A 196 0.91 10.36 -0.48
CA SER A 196 1.68 10.35 0.78
C SER A 196 0.94 9.59 1.90
N GLU A 197 -0.38 9.79 2.03
CA GLU A 197 -1.24 9.04 2.96
C GLU A 197 -1.28 7.54 2.65
N ASN A 198 -1.39 7.17 1.37
CA ASN A 198 -1.38 5.77 0.97
C ASN A 198 -0.01 5.13 1.25
N TYR A 199 1.08 5.85 0.99
CA TYR A 199 2.44 5.37 1.27
C TYR A 199 2.70 5.26 2.78
N PHE A 200 2.17 6.18 3.58
CA PHE A 200 2.20 6.06 5.05
C PHE A 200 1.46 4.80 5.53
N SER A 201 0.26 4.55 4.98
CA SER A 201 -0.54 3.34 5.27
C SER A 201 0.18 2.05 4.88
N GLU A 202 0.81 2.04 3.71
CA GLU A 202 1.68 0.95 3.24
C GLU A 202 2.82 0.67 4.22
N LEU A 203 3.56 1.70 4.65
CA LEU A 203 4.70 1.55 5.54
C LEU A 203 4.29 1.04 6.92
N LYS A 204 3.16 1.52 7.45
CA LYS A 204 2.60 1.02 8.72
C LYS A 204 2.25 -0.46 8.61
N LEU A 205 1.54 -0.87 7.56
CA LEU A 205 1.20 -2.29 7.38
C LEU A 205 2.44 -3.14 7.20
N ARG A 206 3.35 -2.73 6.32
CA ARG A 206 4.60 -3.45 6.10
C ARG A 206 5.36 -3.66 7.39
N MET A 207 5.48 -2.63 8.22
CA MET A 207 6.09 -2.74 9.54
C MET A 207 5.37 -3.80 10.39
N THR A 208 4.04 -3.73 10.49
CA THR A 208 3.27 -4.68 11.31
C THR A 208 3.35 -6.12 10.79
N THR A 209 3.28 -6.34 9.47
CA THR A 209 3.35 -7.66 8.84
C THR A 209 4.74 -8.25 8.91
N MET A 210 5.77 -7.42 8.83
CA MET A 210 7.14 -7.85 9.03
C MET A 210 7.39 -8.20 10.49
N LYS A 211 6.87 -7.41 11.44
CA LYS A 211 6.98 -7.73 12.87
C LYS A 211 6.29 -9.05 13.20
N SER A 212 5.07 -9.28 12.72
CA SER A 212 4.40 -10.58 12.90
C SER A 212 5.17 -11.74 12.25
N ALA A 213 5.75 -11.54 11.06
CA ALA A 213 6.62 -12.53 10.44
C ALA A 213 7.88 -12.84 11.27
N THR A 214 8.49 -11.83 11.92
CA THR A 214 9.63 -12.06 12.82
C THR A 214 9.24 -12.91 14.02
N ASP A 215 8.14 -12.57 14.68
CA ASP A 215 7.67 -13.28 15.88
C ASP A 215 7.26 -14.72 15.54
N ASN A 216 6.62 -14.93 14.40
CA ASN A 216 6.30 -16.27 13.90
C ASN A 216 7.57 -17.08 13.61
N SER A 217 8.58 -16.47 13.00
CA SER A 217 9.85 -17.13 12.74
C SER A 217 10.55 -17.56 14.05
N LYS A 218 10.53 -16.71 15.09
CA LYS A 218 11.08 -17.06 16.42
C LYS A 218 10.38 -18.28 17.02
N LYS A 219 9.05 -18.34 16.94
CA LYS A 219 8.25 -19.47 17.44
C LYS A 219 8.62 -20.76 16.70
N ILE A 220 8.72 -20.73 15.37
CA ILE A 220 9.08 -21.91 14.57
C ILE A 220 10.51 -22.36 14.88
N ILE A 221 11.47 -21.44 15.00
CA ILE A 221 12.85 -21.77 15.38
C ILE A 221 12.89 -22.45 16.76
N LYS A 222 12.13 -21.95 17.74
CA LYS A 222 12.03 -22.57 19.08
C LYS A 222 11.52 -24.00 18.97
N ASN A 223 10.45 -24.23 18.23
CA ASN A 223 9.88 -25.57 18.02
C ASN A 223 10.86 -26.51 17.30
N MET A 224 11.53 -26.02 16.26
CA MET A 224 12.53 -26.79 15.52
C MET A 224 13.74 -27.17 16.39
N ASN A 225 14.15 -26.30 17.32
CA ASN A 225 15.20 -26.63 18.29
C ASN A 225 14.76 -27.75 19.26
N ILE A 226 13.50 -27.74 19.71
CA ILE A 226 12.96 -28.82 20.54
C ILE A 226 12.99 -30.15 19.77
N ILE A 227 12.51 -30.16 18.53
CA ILE A 227 12.51 -31.36 17.67
C ILE A 227 13.95 -31.86 17.43
N LYS A 228 14.89 -30.94 17.14
CA LYS A 228 16.32 -31.24 16.97
C LYS A 228 16.89 -31.96 18.20
N ASN A 229 16.58 -31.45 19.40
CA ASN A 229 17.06 -32.02 20.65
C ASN A 229 16.45 -33.41 20.92
N LYS A 230 15.16 -33.61 20.64
CA LYS A 230 14.49 -34.92 20.74
C LYS A 230 15.13 -35.96 19.82
N ILE A 231 15.38 -35.62 18.55
CA ILE A 231 16.01 -36.55 17.59
C ILE A 231 17.45 -36.84 17.99
N ARG A 232 18.19 -35.85 18.51
CA ARG A 232 19.54 -36.08 19.04
C ARG A 232 19.53 -37.07 20.19
N GLN A 233 18.62 -36.90 21.15
CA GLN A 233 18.49 -37.83 22.29
C GLN A 233 18.14 -39.24 21.81
N PHE A 234 17.17 -39.36 20.89
CA PHE A 234 16.79 -40.63 20.30
C PHE A 234 17.98 -41.34 19.61
N LYS A 235 18.81 -40.60 18.85
CA LYS A 235 20.02 -41.17 18.24
C LYS A 235 21.02 -41.67 19.28
N VAL A 236 21.30 -40.89 20.32
CA VAL A 236 22.22 -41.31 21.39
C VAL A 236 21.70 -42.57 22.09
N THR A 237 20.40 -42.65 22.39
CA THR A 237 19.83 -43.86 22.99
C THR A 237 19.90 -45.06 22.06
N GLN A 238 19.69 -44.85 20.75
CA GLN A 238 19.78 -45.91 19.75
C GLN A 238 21.23 -46.43 19.62
N GLU A 239 22.21 -45.52 19.54
CA GLU A 239 23.64 -45.87 19.51
C GLU A 239 24.05 -46.65 20.77
N MET A 240 23.56 -46.26 21.95
CA MET A 240 23.82 -46.99 23.20
C MET A 240 23.20 -48.39 23.20
N LEU A 241 21.96 -48.54 22.72
CA LEU A 241 21.30 -49.84 22.60
C LEU A 241 22.04 -50.76 21.63
N GLU A 242 22.52 -50.22 20.51
CA GLU A 242 23.34 -50.94 19.53
C GLU A 242 24.65 -51.45 20.16
N ILE A 243 25.33 -50.61 20.96
CA ILE A 243 26.55 -50.99 21.68
C ILE A 243 26.26 -52.10 22.71
N ILE A 244 25.22 -51.95 23.54
CA ILE A 244 24.86 -52.95 24.57
C ILE A 244 24.52 -54.29 23.91
N ASN A 245 23.73 -54.28 22.83
CA ASN A 245 23.37 -55.49 22.12
C ASN A 245 24.58 -56.17 21.46
N SER A 246 25.57 -55.40 21.00
CA SER A 246 26.80 -55.94 20.41
C SER A 246 27.73 -56.62 21.43
N ILE A 247 27.65 -56.23 22.71
CA ILE A 247 28.46 -56.82 23.79
C ILE A 247 27.82 -58.11 24.34
N ASN A 248 26.50 -58.24 24.23
CA ASN A 248 25.74 -59.41 24.72
C ASN A 248 25.64 -60.56 23.69
N LEU A 249 26.40 -60.49 22.59
CA LEU A 249 26.55 -61.51 21.55
C LEU A 249 27.99 -62.05 21.57
#